data_AF-A0A8C6YAH9-F1
#
_entry.id   AF-A0A8C6YAH9-F1
#
_cell.length_a   1.000
_cell.length_b   1.000
_cell.length_c   1.000
_cell.angle_alpha   90.00
_cell.angle_beta   90.00
_cell.angle_gamma   90.00
#
_symmetry.space_group_name_H-M   'P 1'
#
loop_
_entity.id
_entity.type
_entity.pdbx_description
1 polymer ?
#
loop_
_entity_poly.entity_id
_entity_poly.type
_entity_poly.pdbx_seq_one_letter_code
_entity_poly.pdbx_strand_id
1 'polypeptide(L)'
;MPAPKSRRTIEVNRTRRRNSDHLIKIKKNIDICPECGNLKEKHVLCGYCYEKVKQETYAIKNQIRLLENGPHKAPTVESVVLYAGEKPRNEDEGKRIIERNRKRPSWFTLD
;
A
#
# COMPACT_ATOMS: atom_id res chain seq x y z
N MET A 1 41.94 2.15 -28.66
CA MET A 1 40.83 1.68 -27.80
C MET A 1 41.03 0.21 -27.48
N PRO A 2 40.84 -0.25 -26.24
CA PRO A 2 40.86 -1.67 -25.95
C PRO A 2 39.69 -2.37 -26.64
N ALA A 3 39.99 -3.40 -27.43
CA ALA A 3 39.00 -4.24 -28.10
C ALA A 3 39.25 -5.71 -27.74
N PRO A 4 38.19 -6.55 -27.61
CA PRO A 4 38.36 -7.98 -27.37
C PRO A 4 39.18 -8.62 -28.49
N LYS A 5 40.28 -9.31 -28.13
CA LYS A 5 41.17 -9.92 -29.12
C LYS A 5 40.51 -11.08 -29.88
N SER A 6 39.56 -11.78 -29.26
CA SER A 6 38.84 -12.91 -29.85
C SER A 6 37.41 -13.03 -29.33
N ARG A 7 36.56 -13.72 -30.11
CA ARG A 7 35.19 -14.04 -29.72
C ARG A 7 35.18 -15.16 -28.69
N ARG A 8 34.37 -15.00 -27.62
CA ARG A 8 34.14 -16.08 -26.63
C ARG A 8 33.30 -17.20 -27.23
N THR A 9 33.69 -18.44 -26.96
CA THR A 9 32.92 -19.62 -27.37
C THR A 9 31.60 -19.73 -26.59
N ILE A 10 30.70 -20.61 -27.04
CA ILE A 10 29.40 -20.79 -26.39
C ILE A 10 29.54 -21.44 -25.01
N GLU A 11 30.51 -22.33 -24.84
CA GLU A 11 30.83 -23.01 -23.58
C GLU A 11 31.27 -22.00 -22.53
N VAL A 12 32.24 -21.12 -22.87
CA VAL A 12 32.73 -20.06 -21.98
C VAL A 12 31.59 -19.12 -21.58
N ASN A 13 30.74 -18.75 -22.55
CA ASN A 13 29.59 -17.90 -22.25
C ASN A 13 28.54 -18.59 -21.38
N ARG A 14 28.29 -19.89 -21.57
CA ARG A 14 27.34 -20.67 -20.76
C ARG A 14 27.84 -20.82 -19.33
N THR A 15 29.09 -21.22 -19.13
CA THR A 15 29.69 -21.33 -17.79
C THR A 15 29.64 -19.99 -17.06
N ARG A 16 30.00 -18.89 -17.75
CA ARG A 16 29.91 -17.54 -17.17
C ARG A 16 28.47 -17.15 -16.84
N ARG A 17 27.48 -17.43 -17.67
CA ARG A 17 26.08 -17.00 -17.44
C ARG A 17 25.33 -17.88 -16.45
N ARG A 18 25.66 -19.17 -16.37
CA ARG A 18 24.94 -20.18 -15.58
C ARG A 18 25.67 -20.54 -14.28
N ASN A 19 26.70 -19.79 -13.91
CA ASN A 19 27.28 -19.90 -12.58
C ASN A 19 26.20 -19.61 -11.53
N SER A 20 26.19 -20.37 -10.43
CA SER A 20 25.23 -20.24 -9.32
C SER A 20 25.15 -18.83 -8.76
N ASP A 21 26.25 -18.07 -8.79
CA ASP A 21 26.31 -16.70 -8.31
C ASP A 21 25.48 -15.73 -9.16
N HIS A 22 25.25 -16.06 -10.43
CA HIS A 22 24.42 -15.29 -11.35
C HIS A 22 22.98 -15.76 -11.42
N LEU A 23 22.65 -16.90 -10.78
CA LEU A 23 21.28 -17.40 -10.73
C LEU A 23 20.48 -16.67 -9.65
N ILE A 24 19.18 -16.51 -9.89
CA ILE A 24 18.27 -15.93 -8.93
C ILE A 24 18.16 -16.87 -7.73
N LYS A 25 18.45 -16.36 -6.53
CA LYS A 25 18.37 -17.12 -5.29
C LYS A 25 16.91 -17.36 -4.90
N ILE A 26 16.61 -18.56 -4.43
CA ILE A 26 15.28 -18.92 -3.95
C ILE A 26 14.98 -18.17 -2.65
N LYS A 27 13.83 -17.49 -2.61
CA LYS A 27 13.31 -16.82 -1.41
C LYS A 27 12.50 -17.80 -0.56
N LYS A 28 12.82 -17.88 0.74
CA LYS A 28 12.14 -18.76 1.73
C LYS A 28 11.33 -17.98 2.78
N ASN A 29 11.13 -16.68 2.56
CA ASN A 29 10.50 -15.74 3.48
C ASN A 29 9.05 -15.41 3.09
N ILE A 30 8.39 -16.30 2.35
CA ILE A 30 7.01 -16.15 1.89
C ILE A 30 6.10 -16.92 2.84
N ASP A 31 5.17 -16.21 3.47
CA ASP A 31 4.18 -16.73 4.41
C ASP A 31 2.77 -16.37 3.94
N ILE A 32 1.76 -16.91 4.61
CA ILE A 32 0.34 -16.64 4.35
C ILE A 32 -0.12 -15.48 5.23
N CYS A 33 -0.89 -14.55 4.67
CA CYS A 33 -1.50 -13.45 5.41
C CYS A 33 -2.67 -13.97 6.27
N PRO A 34 -2.71 -13.67 7.58
CA PRO A 34 -3.77 -14.17 8.46
C PRO A 34 -5.16 -13.58 8.14
N GLU A 35 -5.21 -12.35 7.61
CA GLU A 35 -6.47 -11.65 7.33
C GLU A 35 -7.18 -12.12 6.07
N CYS A 36 -6.42 -12.38 5.00
CA CYS A 36 -6.98 -12.62 3.67
C CYS A 36 -6.51 -13.92 3.00
N GLY A 37 -5.57 -14.65 3.60
CA GLY A 37 -5.02 -15.89 3.04
C GLY A 37 -4.07 -15.71 1.84
N ASN A 38 -3.83 -14.47 1.37
CA ASN A 38 -2.87 -14.23 0.29
C ASN A 38 -1.42 -14.40 0.77
N LEU A 39 -0.53 -14.76 -0.16
CA LEU A 39 0.90 -14.82 0.11
C LEU A 39 1.47 -13.41 0.37
N LYS A 40 2.32 -13.31 1.40
CA LYS A 40 3.07 -12.09 1.74
C LYS A 40 4.50 -12.46 2.13
N GLU A 41 5.42 -11.52 2.02
CA GLU A 41 6.75 -11.67 2.63
C GLU A 41 6.67 -11.40 4.14
N LYS A 42 7.51 -12.05 4.96
CA LYS A 42 7.50 -11.94 6.44
C LYS A 42 7.54 -10.50 6.94
N HIS A 43 8.50 -9.72 6.44
CA HIS A 43 8.76 -8.34 6.89
C HIS A 43 8.06 -7.26 6.05
N VAL A 44 7.11 -7.65 5.19
CA VAL A 44 6.38 -6.73 4.31
C VAL A 44 4.89 -6.83 4.61
N LEU A 45 4.15 -5.72 4.54
CA LEU A 45 2.70 -5.74 4.65
C LEU A 45 2.08 -6.56 3.50
N CYS A 46 0.89 -7.13 3.73
CA CYS A 46 0.19 -7.84 2.66
C CYS A 46 -0.23 -6.83 1.58
N GLY A 47 0.19 -7.06 0.33
CA GLY A 47 -0.13 -6.16 -0.79
C GLY A 47 -1.63 -6.02 -1.03
N TYR A 48 -2.40 -7.09 -0.85
CA TYR A 48 -3.85 -7.06 -1.03
C TYR A 48 -4.58 -6.28 0.07
N CYS A 49 -4.24 -6.51 1.33
CA CYS A 49 -4.82 -5.74 2.44
C CYS A 49 -4.44 -4.26 2.34
N TYR A 50 -3.17 -3.97 2.01
CA TYR A 50 -2.71 -2.60 1.82
C TYR A 50 -3.46 -1.89 0.69
N GLU A 51 -3.70 -2.56 -0.44
CA GLU A 51 -4.44 -1.96 -1.55
C GLU A 51 -5.89 -1.61 -1.16
N LYS A 52 -6.56 -2.43 -0.34
CA LYS A 52 -7.89 -2.09 0.20
C LYS A 52 -7.86 -0.82 1.05
N VAL A 53 -6.88 -0.70 1.94
CA VAL A 53 -6.73 0.50 2.79
C VAL A 53 -6.39 1.72 1.94
N LYS A 54 -5.53 1.56 0.93
CA LYS A 54 -5.17 2.62 0.00
C LYS A 54 -6.38 3.15 -0.78
N GLN A 55 -7.26 2.27 -1.24
CA GLN A 55 -8.48 2.68 -1.94
C GLN A 55 -9.43 3.46 -1.04
N GLU A 56 -9.64 3.01 0.19
CA GLU A 56 -10.51 3.74 1.14
C GLU A 56 -9.91 5.09 1.54
N THR A 57 -8.61 5.15 1.83
CA THR A 57 -7.91 6.40 2.15
C THR A 57 -7.90 7.38 0.97
N TYR A 58 -7.79 6.89 -0.27
CA TYR A 58 -7.91 7.75 -1.46
C TYR A 58 -9.31 8.35 -1.58
N ALA A 59 -10.35 7.56 -1.32
CA ALA A 59 -11.73 8.06 -1.31
C ALA A 59 -11.95 9.14 -0.22
N ILE A 60 -11.38 8.94 0.98
CA ILE A 60 -11.42 9.93 2.07
C ILE A 60 -10.69 11.22 1.65
N LYS A 61 -9.49 11.10 1.06
CA LYS A 61 -8.73 12.26 0.56
C LYS A 61 -9.47 13.03 -0.53
N ASN A 62 -10.21 12.34 -1.40
CA ASN A 62 -11.04 13.01 -2.40
C ASN A 62 -12.18 13.81 -1.75
N GLN A 63 -12.83 13.26 -0.71
CA GLN A 63 -13.84 14.00 0.04
C GLN A 63 -13.26 15.24 0.74
N ILE A 64 -12.07 15.11 1.33
CA ILE A 64 -11.34 16.24 1.93
C ILE A 64 -11.08 17.34 0.89
N ARG A 65 -10.61 16.96 -0.30
CA ARG A 65 -10.33 17.92 -1.39
C ARG A 65 -11.59 18.68 -1.83
N LEU A 66 -12.73 18.00 -1.89
CA LEU A 66 -14.01 18.63 -2.21
C LEU A 66 -14.43 19.64 -1.12
N LEU A 67 -14.25 19.29 0.15
CA LEU A 67 -14.55 20.17 1.29
C LEU A 67 -13.62 21.39 1.36
N GLU A 68 -12.33 21.21 1.11
CA GLU A 68 -11.34 22.29 1.16
C GLU A 68 -11.50 23.26 -0.01
N ASN A 69 -12.02 22.81 -1.16
CA ASN A 69 -12.33 23.65 -2.33
C ASN A 69 -11.17 24.58 -2.73
N GLY A 70 -9.97 24.01 -2.86
CA GLY A 70 -8.77 24.70 -3.36
C GLY A 70 -7.49 24.41 -2.57
N PRO A 71 -6.34 24.88 -3.07
CA PRO A 71 -5.05 24.73 -2.38
C PRO A 71 -4.95 25.65 -1.15
N HIS A 72 -4.09 25.28 -0.19
CA HIS A 72 -3.77 26.06 1.03
C HIS A 72 -4.92 26.33 2.00
N LYS A 73 -5.96 25.49 2.00
CA LYS A 73 -7.11 25.59 2.92
C LYS A 73 -7.13 24.47 3.97
N ALA A 74 -5.94 24.14 4.50
CA ALA A 74 -5.83 23.14 5.56
C ALA A 74 -6.49 23.68 6.84
N PRO A 75 -7.41 22.93 7.48
CA PRO A 75 -8.04 23.36 8.72
C PRO A 75 -7.07 23.26 9.90
N THR A 76 -7.35 24.02 10.96
CA THR A 76 -6.64 23.93 12.25
C THR A 76 -7.24 22.90 13.21
N VAL A 77 -8.39 22.32 12.86
CA VAL A 77 -9.11 21.32 13.67
C VAL A 77 -8.84 19.90 13.17
N GLU A 78 -8.95 18.93 14.08
CA GLU A 78 -8.87 17.51 13.76
C GLU A 78 -10.02 17.08 12.82
N SER A 79 -9.83 15.96 12.13
CA SER A 79 -10.84 15.43 11.21
C SER A 79 -11.28 14.04 11.65
N VAL A 80 -12.59 13.78 11.59
CA VAL A 80 -13.21 12.49 11.92
C VAL A 80 -13.95 11.97 10.70
N VAL A 81 -13.83 10.66 10.43
CA VAL A 81 -14.51 10.01 9.31
C VAL A 81 -15.77 9.32 9.82
N LEU A 82 -16.93 9.70 9.27
CA LEU A 82 -18.21 9.06 9.57
C LEU A 82 -18.72 8.29 8.36
N TYR A 83 -19.21 7.07 8.60
CA TYR A 83 -19.85 6.25 7.58
C TYR A 83 -21.38 6.37 7.64
N ALA A 84 -22.05 5.85 6.61
CA ALA A 84 -23.50 5.98 6.48
C ALA A 84 -24.24 5.35 7.68
N GLY A 85 -25.06 6.16 8.35
CA GLY A 85 -25.87 5.75 9.52
C GLY A 85 -25.17 5.94 10.87
N GLU A 86 -23.95 6.46 10.90
CA GLU A 86 -23.22 6.76 12.15
C GLU A 86 -23.49 8.20 12.60
N LYS A 87 -23.58 8.39 13.92
CA LYS A 87 -23.68 9.73 14.53
C LYS A 87 -22.34 10.11 15.16
N PRO A 88 -21.98 11.41 15.16
CA PRO A 88 -20.78 11.87 15.86
C PRO A 88 -20.88 11.58 17.36
N ARG A 89 -19.75 11.19 17.98
CA ARG A 89 -19.66 11.05 19.44
C ARG A 89 -19.56 12.43 20.09
N ASN A 90 -19.89 12.52 21.38
CA ASN A 90 -19.72 13.76 22.15
C ASN A 90 -18.25 14.25 22.18
N GLU A 91 -17.30 13.32 22.07
CA GLU A 91 -15.85 13.62 22.00
C GLU A 91 -15.40 14.20 20.65
N ASP A 92 -16.25 14.08 19.62
CA ASP A 92 -15.99 14.57 18.26
C ASP A 92 -16.65 15.94 18.01
N GLU A 93 -17.25 16.53 19.03
CA GLU A 93 -17.79 17.89 18.98
C GLU A 93 -16.67 18.89 18.67
N GLY A 94 -16.85 19.69 17.60
CA GLY A 94 -15.87 20.67 17.15
C GLY A 94 -14.82 20.14 16.16
N LYS A 95 -14.79 18.84 15.86
CA LYS A 95 -13.91 18.27 14.82
C LYS A 95 -14.56 18.36 13.43
N ARG A 96 -13.74 18.37 12.38
CA ARG A 96 -14.20 18.36 10.98
C ARG A 96 -14.70 16.98 10.60
N ILE A 97 -15.99 16.87 10.29
CA ILE A 97 -16.62 15.61 9.88
C ILE A 97 -16.41 15.38 8.38
N ILE A 98 -15.91 14.20 8.01
CA ILE A 98 -15.77 13.72 6.64
C ILE A 98 -16.75 12.56 6.45
N GLU A 99 -17.82 12.80 5.72
CA GLU A 99 -18.86 11.80 5.49
C GLU A 99 -18.51 10.85 4.33
N ARG A 100 -18.84 9.57 4.52
CA ARG A 100 -18.70 8.52 3.51
C ARG A 100 -20.03 7.79 3.31
N ASN A 101 -20.55 7.85 2.08
CA ASN A 101 -21.75 7.14 1.62
C ASN A 101 -21.49 5.63 1.41
N ARG A 102 -20.92 4.96 2.41
CA ARG A 102 -20.64 3.52 2.43
C ARG A 102 -20.87 3.00 3.85
N LYS A 103 -21.13 1.71 3.99
CA LYS A 103 -21.05 1.02 5.29
C LYS A 103 -19.60 0.97 5.76
N ARG A 104 -19.38 1.12 7.07
CA ARG A 104 -18.05 1.03 7.69
C ARG A 104 -17.42 -0.35 7.41
N PRO A 105 -16.17 -0.41 6.94
CA PRO A 105 -15.43 -1.66 6.81
C PRO A 105 -15.16 -2.28 8.19
N SER A 106 -15.21 -3.61 8.31
CA SER A 106 -15.00 -4.32 9.57
C SER A 106 -13.62 -4.11 10.21
N TRP A 107 -12.60 -3.82 9.40
CA TRP A 107 -11.23 -3.59 9.84
C TRP A 107 -10.96 -2.13 10.26
N PHE A 108 -11.93 -1.22 10.07
CA PHE A 108 -11.78 0.18 10.44
C PHE A 108 -12.67 0.47 11.66
N THR A 109 -12.09 0.38 12.84
CA THR A 109 -12.79 0.55 14.13
C THR A 109 -13.05 2.03 14.46
N LEU A 110 -14.04 2.28 15.32
CA LEU A 110 -14.44 3.62 15.78
C LEU A 110 -13.71 4.05 17.06
N ASP A 111 -12.77 3.26 17.58
CA ASP A 111 -12.18 3.53 18.90
C ASP A 111 -11.56 4.92 18.98
#